data_AF-A0A0D0CU79-F1
#
_entry.id   AF-A0A0D0CU79-F1
#
_cell.length_a   1.000
_cell.length_b   1.000
_cell.length_c   1.000
_cell.angle_alpha   90.00
_cell.angle_beta   90.00
_cell.angle_gamma   90.00
#
_symmetry.space_group_name_H-M   'P 1'
#
loop_
_entity.id
_entity.type
_entity.pdbx_description
1 polymer ?
#
loop_
_entity_poly.entity_id
_entity_poly.type
_entity_poly.pdbx_seq_one_letter_code
_entity_poly.pdbx_strand_id
1 'polypeptide(L)'
;MSGRSIDVAVKAIRTYTAERDNDANSEKKIRREIITWLNLDHNNVVPLFGTTMNFGRLPAMVCPWLENGSLTFYLERPNSIFTITHRLSLVIDVAVGLQYLHSRSVVHGDLSGSNVLVDGEGRACISDFGLSTLLTGLGRSSCATFYPYPGTQRWTAPELLEFRGRDGDDAPLNISPSPRGDVYSFGRVMLQVCPSSTTFALAR
;
A
#
# COMPACT_ATOMS: atom_id res chain seq x y z
N MET A 1 18.41 -4.86 31.79
CA MET A 1 17.64 -5.33 30.62
C MET A 1 18.40 -4.89 29.38
N SER A 2 19.06 -5.82 28.68
CA SER A 2 19.68 -5.53 27.38
C SER A 2 18.55 -5.39 26.36
N GLY A 3 18.08 -4.16 26.15
CA GLY A 3 17.10 -3.86 25.11
C GLY A 3 17.82 -3.83 23.76
N ARG A 4 17.38 -4.63 22.81
CA ARG A 4 17.82 -4.50 21.42
C ARG A 4 17.13 -3.28 20.83
N SER A 5 17.92 -2.29 20.41
CA SER A 5 17.41 -1.17 19.61
C SER A 5 17.03 -1.67 18.22
N ILE A 6 15.88 -1.19 17.71
CA ILE A 6 15.41 -1.48 16.36
C ILE A 6 15.08 -0.16 15.66
N ASP A 7 15.37 -0.09 14.36
CA ASP A 7 14.97 1.05 13.54
C ASP A 7 13.48 0.94 13.19
N VAL A 8 12.79 2.08 13.26
CA VAL A 8 11.34 2.15 13.05
C VAL A 8 10.99 3.25 12.05
N ALA A 9 9.91 3.02 11.30
CA ALA A 9 9.24 4.03 10.51
C ALA A 9 8.10 4.66 11.32
N VAL A 10 8.01 6.00 11.31
CA VAL A 10 6.91 6.74 11.92
C VAL A 10 6.06 7.38 10.81
N LYS A 11 4.84 6.87 10.62
CA LYS A 11 3.92 7.33 9.58
C LYS A 11 2.85 8.26 10.15
N ALA A 12 2.97 9.54 9.83
CA ALA A 12 2.04 10.59 10.26
C ALA A 12 1.02 10.94 9.17
N ILE A 13 -0.26 11.00 9.55
CA ILE A 13 -1.33 11.45 8.65
C ILE A 13 -1.37 12.98 8.67
N ARG A 14 -1.11 13.60 7.51
CA ARG A 14 -1.20 15.05 7.35
C ARG A 14 -2.64 15.47 7.02
N THR A 15 -3.24 16.27 7.90
CA THR A 15 -4.53 16.92 7.70
C THR A 15 -4.31 18.41 7.38
N TYR A 16 -4.79 18.87 6.22
CA TYR A 16 -4.64 20.26 5.77
C TYR A 16 -5.89 21.12 5.99
N THR A 17 -7.01 20.56 6.45
CA THR A 17 -8.25 21.31 6.66
C THR A 17 -8.34 21.89 8.07
N ALA A 18 -8.69 23.18 8.15
CA ALA A 18 -8.72 23.99 9.36
C ALA A 18 -10.06 23.91 10.14
N GLU A 19 -10.97 23.04 9.75
CA GLU A 19 -12.33 23.01 10.31
C GLU A 19 -12.43 22.02 11.48
N ARG A 20 -12.79 22.57 12.65
CA ARG A 20 -12.75 21.93 13.98
C ARG A 20 -13.89 20.93 14.25
N ASP A 21 -14.87 20.80 13.35
CA ASP A 21 -16.14 20.13 13.68
C ASP A 21 -16.20 18.63 13.33
N ASN A 22 -15.16 18.05 12.73
CA ASN A 22 -15.17 16.64 12.30
C ASN A 22 -14.04 15.76 12.88
N ASP A 23 -13.29 16.27 13.86
CA ASP A 23 -12.11 15.59 14.42
C ASP A 23 -12.48 14.30 15.18
N ALA A 24 -13.57 14.28 15.94
CA ALA A 24 -13.97 13.09 16.72
C ALA A 24 -14.41 11.90 15.83
N ASN A 25 -15.13 12.17 14.74
CA ASN A 25 -15.53 11.15 13.77
C ASN A 25 -14.30 10.63 12.98
N SER A 26 -13.38 11.54 12.67
CA SER A 26 -12.11 11.24 12.02
C SER A 26 -11.21 10.35 12.88
N GLU A 27 -11.05 10.70 14.15
CA GLU A 27 -10.31 9.93 15.14
C GLU A 27 -10.90 8.53 15.33
N LYS A 28 -12.23 8.41 15.37
CA LYS A 28 -12.91 7.11 15.46
C LYS A 28 -12.62 6.21 14.27
N LYS A 29 -12.59 6.76 13.05
CA LYS A 29 -12.25 6.01 11.83
C LYS A 29 -10.78 5.59 11.83
N ILE A 30 -9.88 6.51 12.18
CA ILE A 30 -8.45 6.23 12.27
C ILE A 30 -8.15 5.15 13.31
N ARG A 31 -8.78 5.24 14.49
CA ARG A 31 -8.63 4.24 15.55
C ARG A 31 -9.10 2.86 15.09
N ARG A 32 -10.18 2.77 14.32
CA ARG A 32 -10.65 1.50 13.76
C ARG A 32 -9.61 0.88 12.84
N GLU A 33 -9.06 1.65 11.90
CA GLU A 33 -8.03 1.15 10.98
C GLU A 33 -6.74 0.75 11.70
N ILE A 34 -6.32 1.52 12.72
CA ILE A 34 -5.18 1.17 13.58
C ILE A 34 -5.43 -0.16 14.28
N ILE A 35 -6.62 -0.36 14.85
CA ILE A 35 -6.99 -1.63 15.50
C ILE A 35 -7.00 -2.77 14.48
N THR A 36 -7.54 -2.56 13.28
CA THR A 36 -7.49 -3.56 12.21
C THR A 36 -6.04 -3.94 11.92
N TRP A 37 -5.15 -2.96 11.70
CA TRP A 37 -3.74 -3.19 11.40
C TRP A 37 -3.01 -3.89 12.56
N LEU A 38 -3.22 -3.47 13.82
CA LEU A 38 -2.65 -4.14 15.00
C LEU A 38 -3.03 -5.63 15.09
N ASN A 39 -4.15 -6.04 14.52
CA ASN A 39 -4.63 -7.43 14.53
C ASN A 39 -4.21 -8.24 13.30
N LEU A 40 -3.37 -7.68 12.43
CA LEU A 40 -2.76 -8.40 11.32
C LEU A 40 -1.38 -8.90 11.72
N ASP A 41 -1.15 -10.17 11.44
CA ASP A 41 0.09 -10.88 11.76
C ASP A 41 0.39 -11.85 10.61
N HIS A 42 1.32 -11.46 9.75
CA HIS A 42 1.74 -12.24 8.60
C HIS A 42 3.11 -11.76 8.09
N ASN A 43 3.98 -12.70 7.68
CA ASN A 43 5.34 -12.39 7.26
C ASN A 43 5.42 -11.43 6.06
N ASN A 44 4.40 -11.43 5.18
CA ASN A 44 4.33 -10.58 3.99
C ASN A 44 3.37 -9.38 4.15
N VAL A 45 3.05 -9.00 5.39
CA VAL A 45 2.29 -7.78 5.70
C VAL A 45 3.08 -7.02 6.76
N VAL A 46 3.35 -5.74 6.52
CA VAL A 46 4.12 -4.94 7.48
C VAL A 46 3.34 -4.87 8.80
N PRO A 47 3.93 -5.27 9.94
CA PRO A 47 3.24 -5.22 11.22
C PRO A 47 3.17 -3.79 11.75
N LEU A 48 2.22 -3.55 12.65
CA LEU A 48 2.14 -2.29 13.39
C LEU A 48 2.59 -2.54 14.83
N PHE A 49 3.64 -1.84 15.28
CA PHE A 49 4.10 -1.94 16.67
C PHE A 49 3.23 -1.12 17.62
N GLY A 50 2.64 -0.03 17.13
CA GLY A 50 1.77 0.82 17.93
C GLY A 50 1.59 2.19 17.32
N THR A 51 1.26 3.15 18.18
CA THR A 51 1.08 4.54 17.81
C THR A 51 1.93 5.46 18.67
N THR A 52 2.20 6.65 18.15
CA THR A 52 2.89 7.71 18.86
C THR A 52 2.23 9.06 18.57
N MET A 53 2.37 10.00 19.49
CA MET A 53 1.87 11.37 19.37
C MET A 53 3.00 12.32 18.97
N ASN A 54 2.68 13.60 18.76
CA ASN A 54 3.64 14.68 18.46
C ASN A 54 4.24 14.71 17.05
N PHE A 55 3.72 13.91 16.11
CA PHE A 55 4.06 13.99 14.68
C PHE A 55 2.95 14.62 13.82
N GLY A 56 1.95 15.21 14.47
CA GLY A 56 0.76 15.80 13.83
C GLY A 56 -0.39 15.93 14.81
N ARG A 57 -1.58 16.29 14.31
CA ARG A 57 -2.82 16.35 15.11
C ARG A 57 -3.36 14.97 15.47
N LEU A 58 -3.13 13.99 14.59
CA LEU A 58 -3.62 12.62 14.73
C LEU A 58 -2.49 11.70 15.19
N PRO A 59 -2.80 10.57 15.84
CA PRO A 59 -1.81 9.56 16.19
C PRO A 59 -1.03 9.10 14.94
N ALA A 60 0.29 9.09 15.02
CA ALA A 60 1.15 8.49 14.02
C ALA A 60 1.32 6.99 14.28
N MET A 61 1.52 6.22 13.22
CA MET A 61 1.70 4.77 13.27
C MET A 61 3.19 4.45 13.32
N VAL A 62 3.58 3.48 14.15
CA VAL A 62 4.97 3.02 14.31
C VAL A 62 5.08 1.59 13.83
N CYS A 63 5.88 1.36 12.80
CA CYS A 63 6.11 0.05 12.19
C CYS A 63 7.62 -0.17 11.95
N PRO A 64 8.08 -1.40 11.67
CA PRO A 64 9.50 -1.62 11.39
C PRO A 64 9.97 -0.82 10.18
N TRP A 65 11.22 -0.37 10.21
CA TRP A 65 11.89 0.17 9.04
C TRP A 65 12.37 -0.98 8.14
N LEU A 66 11.90 -1.04 6.89
CA LEU A 66 12.31 -2.05 5.93
C LEU A 66 13.45 -1.49 5.06
N GLU A 67 14.66 -2.02 5.26
CA GLU A 67 15.94 -1.46 4.81
C GLU A 67 16.06 -1.40 3.30
N ASN A 68 15.37 -2.30 2.60
CA ASN A 68 15.43 -2.37 1.15
C ASN A 68 14.45 -1.40 0.46
N GLY A 69 13.61 -0.70 1.22
CA GLY A 69 12.69 0.31 0.72
C GLY A 69 11.55 -0.30 -0.08
N SER A 70 10.94 0.49 -0.97
CA SER A 70 9.85 -0.01 -1.83
C SER A 70 10.35 -0.99 -2.88
N LEU A 71 9.48 -1.90 -3.33
CA LEU A 71 9.75 -2.87 -4.37
C LEU A 71 10.19 -2.18 -5.67
N THR A 72 9.54 -1.07 -6.04
CA THR A 72 9.96 -0.25 -7.19
C THR A 72 11.41 0.20 -7.04
N PHE A 73 11.75 0.82 -5.90
CA PHE A 73 13.11 1.29 -5.66
C PHE A 73 14.11 0.13 -5.65
N TYR A 74 13.76 -0.97 -4.98
CA TYR A 74 14.59 -2.17 -4.87
C TYR A 74 14.93 -2.77 -6.25
N LEU A 75 13.96 -2.84 -7.16
CA LEU A 75 14.16 -3.37 -8.51
C LEU A 75 14.95 -2.42 -9.43
N GLU A 76 14.91 -1.11 -9.18
CA GLU A 76 15.57 -0.07 -9.98
C GLU A 76 17.00 0.25 -9.50
N ARG A 77 17.48 -0.40 -8.44
CA ARG A 77 18.83 -0.19 -7.90
C ARG A 77 19.90 -0.45 -8.98
N PRO A 78 20.84 0.49 -9.18
CA PRO A 78 21.95 0.31 -10.11
C PRO A 78 22.70 -1.01 -9.83
N ASN A 79 23.06 -1.73 -10.89
CA ASN A 79 23.82 -2.98 -10.84
C ASN A 79 23.16 -4.16 -10.10
N SER A 80 21.86 -4.06 -9.77
CA SER A 80 21.14 -5.17 -9.14
C SER A 80 20.71 -6.20 -10.19
N ILE A 81 21.30 -7.39 -10.13
CA ILE A 81 20.92 -8.52 -10.98
C ILE A 81 20.06 -9.46 -10.14
N PHE A 82 18.77 -9.51 -10.46
CA PHE A 82 17.84 -10.43 -9.81
C PHE A 82 17.65 -11.67 -10.67
N THR A 83 17.88 -12.84 -10.07
CA THR A 83 17.55 -14.12 -10.71
C THR A 83 16.04 -14.25 -10.89
N ILE A 84 15.62 -15.09 -11.84
CA ILE A 84 14.19 -15.39 -12.03
C ILE A 84 13.57 -15.95 -10.75
N THR A 85 14.31 -16.80 -10.02
CA THR A 85 13.86 -17.38 -8.75
C THR A 85 13.61 -16.31 -7.69
N HIS A 86 14.48 -15.30 -7.57
CA HIS A 86 14.29 -14.18 -6.64
C HIS A 86 13.07 -13.35 -7.02
N ARG A 87 12.91 -13.02 -8.30
CA ARG A 87 11.74 -12.29 -8.81
C ARG A 87 10.43 -13.03 -8.53
N LEU A 88 10.41 -14.34 -8.77
CA LEU A 88 9.25 -15.18 -8.47
C LEU A 88 8.97 -15.24 -6.96
N SER A 89 10.00 -15.27 -6.12
CA SER A 89 9.83 -15.24 -4.66
C SER A 89 9.16 -13.94 -4.20
N LEU A 90 9.59 -12.78 -4.73
CA LEU A 90 8.94 -11.49 -4.44
C LEU A 90 7.46 -11.48 -4.87
N VAL A 91 7.13 -12.08 -6.02
CA VAL A 91 5.74 -12.19 -6.50
C VAL A 91 4.91 -13.09 -5.57
N ILE A 92 5.46 -14.23 -5.17
CA ILE A 92 4.80 -15.17 -4.25
C ILE A 92 4.54 -14.49 -2.90
N ASP A 93 5.54 -13.81 -2.35
CA ASP A 93 5.42 -13.05 -1.10
C ASP A 93 4.24 -12.07 -1.14
N VAL A 94 4.13 -11.26 -2.20
CA VAL A 94 3.02 -10.33 -2.38
C VAL A 94 1.69 -11.08 -2.53
N ALA A 95 1.66 -12.20 -3.26
CA ALA A 95 0.44 -12.99 -3.46
C ALA A 95 -0.11 -13.56 -2.14
N VAL A 96 0.77 -14.14 -1.31
CA VAL A 96 0.38 -14.74 -0.03
C VAL A 96 -0.01 -13.65 0.97
N GLY A 97 0.72 -12.53 1.00
CA GLY A 97 0.34 -11.36 1.80
C GLY A 97 -1.04 -10.80 1.41
N LEU A 98 -1.33 -10.71 0.11
CA LEU A 98 -2.61 -10.20 -0.36
C LEU A 98 -3.76 -11.17 -0.07
N GLN A 99 -3.53 -12.47 -0.27
CA GLN A 99 -4.47 -13.51 0.13
C GLN A 99 -4.79 -13.43 1.63
N TYR A 100 -3.77 -13.23 2.47
CA TYR A 100 -3.96 -13.06 3.90
C TYR A 100 -4.84 -11.85 4.21
N LEU A 101 -4.56 -10.67 3.64
CA LEU A 101 -5.40 -9.47 3.82
C LEU A 101 -6.87 -9.75 3.45
N HIS A 102 -7.10 -10.35 2.29
CA HIS A 102 -8.45 -10.68 1.82
C HIS A 102 -9.15 -11.68 2.75
N SER A 103 -8.43 -12.66 3.29
CA SER A 103 -8.96 -13.61 4.28
C SER A 103 -9.40 -12.95 5.59
N ARG A 104 -8.82 -11.78 5.90
CA ARG A 104 -9.17 -10.93 7.05
C ARG A 104 -10.19 -9.84 6.68
N SER A 105 -10.81 -9.94 5.50
CA SER A 105 -11.75 -8.94 4.95
C SER A 105 -11.15 -7.54 4.81
N VAL A 106 -9.83 -7.46 4.64
CA VAL A 106 -9.12 -6.20 4.37
C VAL A 106 -8.89 -6.09 2.87
N VAL A 107 -9.39 -5.03 2.26
CA VAL A 107 -9.07 -4.64 0.88
C VAL A 107 -7.96 -3.61 0.92
N HIS A 108 -6.92 -3.79 0.10
CA HIS A 108 -5.82 -2.84 0.04
C HIS A 108 -6.26 -1.54 -0.67
N GLY A 109 -6.83 -1.65 -1.86
CA GLY A 109 -7.39 -0.55 -2.64
C GLY A 109 -6.38 0.41 -3.29
N ASP A 110 -5.08 0.18 -3.10
CA ASP A 110 -4.00 0.99 -3.68
C ASP A 110 -2.70 0.16 -3.81
N LEU A 111 -2.82 -1.12 -4.14
CA LEU A 111 -1.65 -1.99 -4.24
C LEU A 111 -0.77 -1.54 -5.42
N SER A 112 0.51 -1.30 -5.16
CA SER A 112 1.49 -0.91 -6.18
C SER A 112 2.91 -1.26 -5.73
N GLY A 113 3.89 -1.21 -6.63
CA GLY A 113 5.30 -1.42 -6.28
C GLY A 113 5.87 -0.40 -5.28
N SER A 114 5.18 0.73 -5.06
CA SER A 114 5.54 1.71 -4.03
C SER A 114 5.02 1.33 -2.64
N ASN A 115 3.91 0.58 -2.60
CA ASN A 115 3.23 0.15 -1.36
C ASN A 115 3.61 -1.30 -0.98
N VAL A 116 4.50 -1.94 -1.73
CA VAL A 116 5.20 -3.15 -1.32
C VAL A 116 6.60 -2.75 -0.88
N LEU A 117 6.98 -3.11 0.33
CA LEU A 117 8.31 -2.87 0.89
C LEU A 117 9.13 -4.17 0.88
N VAL A 118 10.45 -4.06 0.89
CA VAL A 118 11.36 -5.20 0.93
C VAL A 118 12.19 -5.12 2.21
N ASP A 119 12.21 -6.19 3.00
CA ASP A 119 12.99 -6.26 4.24
C ASP A 119 14.48 -6.52 3.95
N GLY A 120 15.33 -6.46 4.99
CA GLY A 120 16.76 -6.72 4.87
C GLY A 120 17.15 -8.11 4.35
N GLU A 121 16.24 -9.09 4.45
CA GLU A 121 16.42 -10.46 3.93
C GLU A 121 15.97 -10.60 2.47
N GLY A 122 15.37 -9.55 1.88
CA GLY A 122 14.89 -9.55 0.51
C GLY A 122 13.46 -10.09 0.34
N ARG A 123 12.69 -10.20 1.43
CA ARG A 123 11.27 -10.61 1.39
C ARG A 123 10.36 -9.43 1.14
N ALA A 124 9.32 -9.63 0.35
CA ALA A 124 8.34 -8.58 0.07
C ALA A 124 7.21 -8.56 1.11
N CYS A 125 6.86 -7.35 1.57
CA CYS A 125 5.83 -7.09 2.56
C CYS A 125 4.88 -6.00 2.08
N ILE A 126 3.58 -6.27 2.11
CA ILE A 126 2.54 -5.29 1.78
C ILE A 126 2.43 -4.25 2.90
N SER A 127 2.38 -2.98 2.52
CA SER A 127 2.18 -1.83 3.41
C SER A 127 0.97 -1.01 2.96
N ASP A 128 0.58 -0.01 3.75
CA ASP A 128 -0.32 1.06 3.29
C ASP A 128 -1.74 0.64 2.85
N PHE A 129 -2.16 -0.56 3.26
CA PHE A 129 -3.53 -1.05 3.10
C PHE A 129 -4.51 -0.29 4.01
N GLY A 130 -5.77 -0.21 3.60
CA GLY A 130 -6.83 0.45 4.37
C GLY A 130 -6.74 1.98 4.41
N LEU A 131 -5.62 2.58 4.01
CA LEU A 131 -5.45 4.04 3.98
C LEU A 131 -6.35 4.73 2.94
N SER A 132 -6.67 4.06 1.83
CA SER A 132 -7.60 4.57 0.82
C SER A 132 -9.00 4.75 1.41
N THR A 133 -9.54 3.72 2.06
CA THR A 133 -10.83 3.74 2.78
C THR A 133 -10.84 4.74 3.93
N LEU A 134 -9.73 4.82 4.68
CA LEU A 134 -9.55 5.79 5.76
C LEU A 134 -9.65 7.23 5.23
N LEU A 135 -8.90 7.55 4.17
CA LEU A 135 -8.86 8.89 3.60
C LEU A 135 -10.22 9.28 2.98
N THR A 136 -10.88 8.37 2.27
CA THR A 136 -12.26 8.56 1.79
C THR A 136 -13.23 8.82 2.94
N GLY A 137 -13.11 8.05 4.03
CA GLY A 137 -13.91 8.23 5.24
C GLY A 137 -13.68 9.57 5.94
N LEU A 138 -12.51 10.19 5.79
CA LEU A 138 -12.19 11.51 6.36
C LEU A 138 -12.76 12.68 5.54
N GLY A 139 -13.65 12.42 4.59
CA GLY A 139 -14.22 13.46 3.71
C GLY A 139 -13.20 14.02 2.72
N ARG A 140 -12.01 13.41 2.62
CA ARG A 140 -11.12 13.65 1.50
C ARG A 140 -11.71 12.87 0.35
N SER A 141 -12.04 13.55 -0.75
CA SER A 141 -12.40 12.87 -1.99
C SER A 141 -11.36 11.78 -2.22
N SER A 142 -11.78 10.59 -2.65
CA SER A 142 -10.84 9.58 -3.15
C SER A 142 -9.88 10.26 -4.15
N CYS A 143 -10.34 11.26 -4.90
CA CYS A 143 -9.54 12.22 -5.69
C CYS A 143 -8.33 12.88 -5.01
N ALA A 144 -8.21 12.98 -3.68
CA ALA A 144 -7.05 13.57 -3.00
C ALA A 144 -5.87 12.59 -2.84
N THR A 145 -6.15 11.29 -2.80
CA THR A 145 -5.16 10.20 -2.94
C THR A 145 -5.05 9.74 -4.40
N PHE A 146 -6.12 9.97 -5.18
CA PHE A 146 -6.19 9.84 -6.63
C PHE A 146 -5.86 11.15 -7.36
N TYR A 147 -5.13 12.10 -6.73
CA TYR A 147 -4.40 13.09 -7.50
C TYR A 147 -3.19 12.31 -8.00
N PRO A 148 -3.14 12.01 -9.30
CA PRO A 148 -2.09 11.19 -9.83
C PRO A 148 -0.81 12.01 -9.69
N TYR A 149 0.11 11.55 -8.84
CA TYR A 149 1.45 11.45 -9.38
C TYR A 149 1.28 10.66 -10.69
N PRO A 150 1.81 11.12 -11.84
CA PRO A 150 1.59 10.48 -13.15
C PRO A 150 1.81 8.96 -13.16
N GLY A 151 2.49 8.41 -12.14
CA GLY A 151 2.73 6.98 -11.93
C GLY A 151 1.62 6.15 -11.28
N THR A 152 0.58 6.67 -10.60
CA THR A 152 -0.41 5.81 -9.91
C THR A 152 -1.47 5.22 -10.87
N GLN A 153 -1.82 5.95 -11.93
CA GLN A 153 -2.78 5.49 -12.95
C GLN A 153 -2.40 4.17 -13.62
N ARG A 154 -1.12 3.81 -13.62
CA ARG A 154 -0.64 2.54 -14.19
C ARG A 154 -0.96 1.33 -13.32
N TRP A 155 -1.45 1.47 -12.09
CA TRP A 155 -1.74 0.32 -11.21
C TRP A 155 -3.23 0.08 -11.02
N THR A 156 -4.03 1.08 -11.37
CA THR A 156 -5.47 1.14 -11.15
C THR A 156 -6.23 0.27 -12.14
N ALA A 157 -7.18 -0.51 -11.62
CA ALA A 157 -8.06 -1.37 -12.43
C ALA A 157 -8.97 -0.55 -13.36
N PRO A 158 -9.26 -1.03 -14.59
CA PRO A 158 -9.98 -0.25 -15.61
C PRO A 158 -11.39 0.14 -15.17
N GLU A 159 -12.08 -0.66 -14.36
CA GLU A 159 -13.39 -0.32 -13.80
C GLU A 159 -13.36 0.92 -12.89
N LEU A 160 -12.20 1.24 -12.32
CA LEU A 160 -11.98 2.48 -11.56
C LEU A 160 -11.68 3.68 -12.48
N LEU A 161 -11.39 3.45 -13.76
CA LEU A 161 -10.99 4.46 -14.76
C LEU A 161 -12.09 4.78 -15.79
N GLU A 162 -12.83 3.78 -16.29
CA GLU A 162 -13.78 3.91 -17.41
C GLU A 162 -15.02 4.76 -17.08
N PHE A 163 -15.41 4.89 -15.81
CA PHE A 163 -16.63 5.62 -15.43
C PHE A 163 -16.43 7.11 -15.12
N ARG A 164 -15.21 7.65 -15.28
CA ARG A 164 -14.95 9.10 -15.20
C ARG A 164 -15.37 9.87 -16.46
N GLY A 165 -15.83 9.19 -17.52
CA GLY A 165 -16.04 9.77 -18.84
C GLY A 165 -17.46 9.68 -19.43
N ARG A 166 -18.47 9.24 -18.67
CA ARG A 166 -19.87 9.22 -19.16
C ARG A 166 -20.78 10.08 -18.31
N ASP A 167 -21.14 11.21 -18.91
CA ASP A 167 -22.39 11.96 -18.79
C ASP A 167 -22.87 12.38 -17.39
N GLY A 168 -22.67 13.67 -17.08
CA GLY A 168 -23.72 14.60 -16.67
C GLY A 168 -24.43 14.46 -15.33
N ASP A 169 -24.30 13.34 -14.62
CA ASP A 169 -24.92 13.16 -13.30
C ASP A 169 -23.88 13.42 -12.19
N ASP A 170 -24.03 14.55 -11.49
CA ASP A 170 -23.21 15.01 -10.36
C ASP A 170 -23.34 14.13 -9.09
N ALA A 171 -23.63 12.84 -9.24
CA ALA A 171 -23.53 11.88 -8.16
C ALA A 171 -22.14 11.21 -8.23
N PRO A 172 -21.23 11.41 -7.27
CA PRO A 172 -19.97 10.68 -7.25
C PRO A 172 -20.29 9.19 -7.11
N LEU A 173 -20.12 8.44 -8.21
CA LEU A 173 -20.30 6.99 -8.22
C LEU A 173 -19.38 6.41 -7.15
N ASN A 174 -19.98 5.77 -6.15
CA ASN A 174 -19.34 5.27 -4.94
C ASN A 174 -18.56 3.98 -5.24
N ILE A 175 -17.54 4.09 -6.12
CA ILE A 175 -16.69 2.97 -6.51
C ILE A 175 -15.77 2.67 -5.34
N SER A 176 -16.18 1.68 -4.54
CA SER A 176 -15.44 1.24 -3.37
C SER A 176 -14.32 0.28 -3.79
N PRO A 177 -13.15 0.35 -3.13
CA PRO A 177 -12.10 -0.66 -3.29
C PRO A 177 -12.68 -2.08 -3.16
N SER A 178 -12.20 -3.01 -4.00
CA SER A 178 -12.66 -4.40 -3.96
C SER A 178 -11.48 -5.39 -4.02
N PRO A 179 -11.66 -6.63 -3.51
CA PRO A 179 -10.65 -7.68 -3.66
C PRO A 179 -10.27 -7.95 -5.12
N ARG A 180 -11.21 -7.79 -6.06
CA ARG A 180 -10.95 -7.97 -7.50
C ARG A 180 -10.05 -6.86 -8.06
N GLY A 181 -10.26 -5.63 -7.62
CA GLY A 181 -9.39 -4.50 -7.96
C GLY A 181 -7.96 -4.72 -7.47
N ASP A 182 -7.80 -5.25 -6.25
CA ASP A 182 -6.48 -5.62 -5.73
C ASP A 182 -5.79 -6.70 -6.57
N VAL A 183 -6.53 -7.71 -7.05
CA VAL A 183 -6.00 -8.76 -7.92
C VAL A 183 -5.51 -8.19 -9.26
N TYR A 184 -6.23 -7.22 -9.83
CA TYR A 184 -5.75 -6.50 -11.02
C TYR A 184 -4.44 -5.76 -10.73
N SER A 185 -4.40 -4.98 -9.65
CA SER A 185 -3.22 -4.22 -9.25
C SER A 185 -2.03 -5.15 -8.95
N PHE A 186 -2.27 -6.31 -8.36
CA PHE A 186 -1.28 -7.36 -8.19
C PHE A 186 -0.72 -7.85 -9.53
N GLY A 187 -1.57 -8.09 -10.54
CA GLY A 187 -1.12 -8.41 -11.89
C GLY A 187 -0.18 -7.36 -12.49
N ARG A 188 -0.42 -6.07 -12.20
CA ARG A 188 0.48 -4.98 -12.62
C ARG A 188 1.82 -5.04 -11.88
N VAL A 189 1.82 -5.35 -10.58
CA VAL A 189 3.06 -5.57 -9.79
C VAL A 189 3.84 -6.75 -10.36
N MET A 190 3.19 -7.87 -10.71
CA MET A 190 3.86 -9.01 -11.35
C MET A 190 4.59 -8.62 -12.63
N LEU A 191 3.97 -7.80 -13.50
CA LEU A 191 4.59 -7.33 -14.74
C LEU A 191 5.81 -6.42 -14.49
N GLN A 192 5.79 -5.64 -13.41
CA GLN A 192 6.97 -4.85 -13.01
C GLN A 192 8.11 -5.77 -12.55
N VAL A 193 7.79 -6.79 -11.75
CA VAL A 193 8.78 -7.73 -11.20
C VAL A 193 9.32 -8.67 -12.27
N CYS A 194 8.52 -9.01 -13.29
CA CYS A 194 8.89 -9.89 -14.39
C CYS A 194 8.75 -9.16 -15.75
N PRO A 195 9.67 -8.23 -16.09
CA PRO A 195 9.62 -7.55 -17.37
C PRO A 195 9.73 -8.55 -18.53
N SER A 196 8.92 -8.37 -19.56
CA SER A 196 8.90 -9.20 -20.78
C SER A 196 10.25 -9.28 -21.49
N SER A 197 11.14 -8.31 -21.26
CA SER A 197 12.52 -8.27 -21.77
C SER A 197 13.48 -9.26 -21.11
N THR A 198 13.08 -9.93 -20.02
CA THR A 198 13.89 -10.96 -19.36
C THR A 198 13.86 -12.30 -20.12
N THR A 199 13.06 -12.39 -21.18
CA THR A 199 12.96 -13.56 -22.05
C THR A 199 13.98 -13.42 -23.19
N PHE A 200 15.00 -14.29 -23.21
CA PHE A 200 15.96 -14.54 -24.32
C PHE A 200 17.20 -13.64 -24.50
N ALA A 201 17.91 -13.24 -23.43
CA ALA A 201 19.25 -12.64 -23.56
C ALA A 201 20.43 -13.58 -23.27
N LEU A 202 20.22 -14.90 -23.16
CA LEU A 202 21.30 -15.89 -22.90
C LEU A 202 21.29 -17.08 -23.87
N ALA A 203 21.15 -16.79 -25.17
CA ALA A 203 21.44 -17.76 -26.22
C ALA A 203 21.88 -17.07 -27.51
N ARG A 204 23.08 -16.47 -27.52
CA ARG A 204 23.91 -16.27 -28.72
C ARG A 204 25.38 -16.29 -28.34
#